data_AF-A0A409X1T6-F1
#
_entry.id   AF-A0A409X1T6-F1
#
_cell.length_a   1.000
_cell.length_b   1.000
_cell.length_c   1.000
_cell.angle_alpha   90.00
_cell.angle_beta   90.00
_cell.angle_gamma   90.00
#
_symmetry.space_group_name_H-M   'P 1'
#
loop_
_entity.id
_entity.type
_entity.pdbx_description
1 polymer ?
#
loop_
_entity_poly.entity_id
_entity_poly.type
_entity_poly.pdbx_seq_one_letter_code
_entity_poly.pdbx_strand_id
1 'polypeptide(L)'
;MSTPPDGFPNPEAMKAFLDFVKNEIHNPPKVSELFKVPEGLSPDWQNIFDKVTAYYERECAADRHALISLEKRSWIMEDEGLSEIEMVMSSVKAKEKGNEAFRQKDFLTAFLYYVFAVQTFPTPDVMNNLAACALQLSHFDVAEKYATRALDMGLFANPASICKALFRRANARFHLARFGEALKGTPWISMLAQVVTR
;
A
#
# COMPACT_ATOMS: atom_id res chain seq x y z
N MET A 1 39.07 15.92 -23.54
CA MET A 1 37.79 15.22 -23.75
C MET A 1 36.85 16.20 -24.40
N SER A 2 36.50 15.96 -25.67
CA SER A 2 35.66 16.84 -26.49
C SER A 2 34.20 16.71 -26.04
N THR A 3 33.60 17.83 -25.62
CA THR A 3 32.18 17.93 -25.28
C THR A 3 31.32 17.56 -26.50
N PRO A 4 30.27 16.73 -26.35
CA PRO A 4 29.37 16.41 -27.46
C PRO A 4 28.64 17.68 -27.96
N PRO A 5 28.18 17.70 -29.22
CA PRO A 5 27.39 18.81 -29.74
C PRO A 5 26.10 18.97 -28.93
N ASP A 6 25.68 20.23 -28.74
CA ASP A 6 24.55 20.63 -27.91
C ASP A 6 23.30 19.75 -28.16
N GLY A 7 22.91 19.00 -27.14
CA GLY A 7 21.68 18.20 -27.12
C GLY A 7 21.85 16.68 -27.16
N PHE A 8 23.04 16.15 -27.51
CA PHE A 8 23.28 14.71 -27.40
C PHE A 8 23.80 14.32 -26.01
N PRO A 9 23.20 13.32 -25.33
CA PRO A 9 23.73 12.82 -24.06
C PRO A 9 25.18 12.38 -24.21
N ASN A 10 26.03 12.76 -23.25
CA ASN A 10 27.42 12.31 -23.20
C ASN A 10 27.49 10.79 -23.43
N PRO A 11 28.21 10.29 -24.46
CA PRO A 11 28.28 8.86 -24.78
C PRO A 11 28.74 7.98 -23.61
N GLU A 12 29.64 8.48 -22.75
CA GLU A 12 30.07 7.78 -21.55
C GLU A 12 28.96 7.71 -20.51
N ALA A 13 28.22 8.81 -20.31
CA ALA A 13 27.08 8.84 -19.41
C ALA A 13 25.92 7.96 -19.92
N MET A 14 25.68 7.95 -21.22
CA MET A 14 24.70 7.05 -21.85
C MET A 14 25.10 5.59 -21.68
N LYS A 15 26.38 5.26 -21.89
CA LYS A 15 26.88 3.91 -21.65
C LYS A 15 26.72 3.50 -20.18
N ALA A 16 27.11 4.37 -19.24
CA ALA A 16 26.95 4.12 -17.81
C ALA A 16 25.48 3.92 -17.42
N PHE A 17 24.57 4.72 -17.97
CA PHE A 17 23.12 4.56 -17.76
C PHE A 17 22.61 3.23 -18.33
N LEU A 18 23.02 2.85 -19.55
CA LEU A 18 22.62 1.57 -20.15
C LEU A 18 23.17 0.37 -19.36
N ASP A 19 24.40 0.45 -18.88
CA ASP A 19 25.00 -0.60 -18.05
C ASP A 19 24.29 -0.69 -16.69
N PHE A 20 23.92 0.44 -16.10
CA PHE A 20 23.07 0.50 -14.90
C PHE A 20 21.71 -0.16 -15.12
N VAL A 21 20.98 0.21 -16.18
CA VAL A 21 19.66 -0.36 -16.49
C VAL A 21 19.76 -1.87 -16.73
N LYS A 22 20.78 -2.33 -17.45
CA LYS A 22 21.01 -3.78 -17.66
C LYS A 22 21.26 -4.49 -16.33
N ASN A 23 22.06 -3.90 -15.44
CA ASN A 23 22.31 -4.48 -14.13
C ASN A 23 21.02 -4.56 -13.31
N GLU A 24 20.18 -3.52 -13.28
CA GLU A 24 18.91 -3.53 -12.53
C GLU A 24 17.84 -4.49 -13.08
N ILE A 25 17.91 -4.84 -14.36
CA ILE A 25 17.06 -5.88 -14.93
C ILE A 25 17.39 -7.24 -14.30
N HIS A 26 18.68 -7.50 -14.05
CA HIS A 26 19.15 -8.79 -13.52
C HIS A 26 19.28 -8.81 -11.99
N ASN A 27 19.53 -7.66 -11.38
CA ASN A 27 19.75 -7.49 -9.96
C ASN A 27 18.99 -6.25 -9.46
N PRO A 28 17.65 -6.32 -9.39
CA PRO A 28 16.85 -5.23 -8.85
C PRO A 28 17.18 -4.99 -7.37
N PRO A 29 17.00 -3.76 -6.86
CA PRO A 29 17.19 -3.45 -5.45
C PRO A 29 16.23 -4.29 -4.59
N LYS A 30 16.70 -4.66 -3.40
CA LYS A 30 15.90 -5.44 -2.45
C LYS A 30 15.03 -4.52 -1.61
N VAL A 31 13.86 -5.01 -1.20
CA VAL A 31 12.97 -4.26 -0.29
C VAL A 31 13.68 -3.87 1.00
N SER A 32 14.53 -4.73 1.55
CA SER A 32 15.34 -4.45 2.74
C SER A 32 16.34 -3.30 2.58
N GLU A 33 16.74 -2.98 1.34
CA GLU A 33 17.63 -1.85 1.04
C GLU A 33 16.86 -0.54 0.95
N LEU A 34 15.58 -0.61 0.57
CA LEU A 34 14.71 0.54 0.32
C LEU A 34 13.86 0.95 1.53
N PHE A 35 13.39 -0.03 2.32
CA PHE A 35 12.57 0.16 3.52
C PHE A 35 13.39 -0.25 4.75
N LYS A 36 13.99 0.75 5.40
CA LYS A 36 14.94 0.57 6.50
C LYS A 36 14.20 0.66 7.83
N VAL A 37 13.97 -0.49 8.47
CA VAL A 37 13.30 -0.55 9.78
C VAL A 37 14.18 0.15 10.84
N PRO A 38 13.62 1.11 11.62
CA PRO A 38 14.38 1.76 12.69
C PRO A 38 14.88 0.77 13.76
N GLU A 39 16.04 1.04 14.33
CA GLU A 39 16.58 0.27 15.45
C GLU A 39 15.94 0.70 16.79
N GLY A 40 15.96 -0.19 17.79
CA GLY A 40 15.51 0.14 19.16
C GLY A 40 13.99 0.27 19.33
N LEU A 41 13.20 -0.30 18.41
CA LEU A 41 11.74 -0.29 18.48
C LEU A 41 11.22 -1.21 19.61
N SER A 42 10.03 -0.88 20.14
CA SER A 42 9.30 -1.80 21.00
C SER A 42 8.84 -3.04 20.20
N PRO A 43 8.51 -4.17 20.88
CA PRO A 43 8.02 -5.37 20.19
C PRO A 43 6.81 -5.13 19.29
N ASP A 44 5.88 -4.25 19.71
CA ASP A 44 4.70 -3.91 18.93
C ASP A 44 5.06 -3.16 17.64
N TRP A 45 5.97 -2.19 17.75
CA TRP A 45 6.47 -1.45 16.58
C TRP A 45 7.27 -2.34 15.65
N GLN A 46 8.13 -3.21 16.19
CA GLN A 46 8.88 -4.18 15.39
C GLN A 46 7.93 -5.06 14.57
N ASN A 47 6.89 -5.62 15.20
CA ASN A 47 5.89 -6.42 14.50
C ASN A 47 5.16 -5.63 13.40
N ILE A 48 4.82 -4.35 13.62
CA ILE A 48 4.21 -3.52 12.58
C ILE A 48 5.16 -3.37 11.38
N PHE A 49 6.42 -3.01 11.64
CA PHE A 49 7.41 -2.83 10.59
C PHE A 49 7.70 -4.13 9.83
N ASP A 50 7.85 -5.26 10.51
CA ASP A 50 8.06 -6.56 9.88
C ASP A 50 6.91 -6.96 8.95
N LYS A 51 5.66 -6.71 9.37
CA LYS A 51 4.48 -6.96 8.54
C LYS A 51 4.39 -6.03 7.34
N VAL A 52 4.84 -4.78 7.47
CA VAL A 52 4.92 -3.83 6.36
C VAL A 52 6.04 -4.20 5.39
N THR A 53 7.20 -4.64 5.89
CA THR A 53 8.28 -5.20 5.06
C THR A 53 7.78 -6.38 4.25
N ALA A 54 7.13 -7.36 4.89
CA ALA A 54 6.56 -8.51 4.21
C ALA A 54 5.48 -8.13 3.18
N TYR A 55 4.69 -7.07 3.45
CA TYR A 55 3.79 -6.49 2.47
C TYR A 55 4.55 -5.98 1.24
N TYR A 56 5.58 -5.15 1.43
CA TYR A 56 6.37 -4.63 0.32
C TYR A 56 7.08 -5.74 -0.46
N GLU A 57 7.66 -6.73 0.20
CA GLU A 57 8.30 -7.89 -0.45
C GLU A 57 7.32 -8.61 -1.38
N ARG A 58 6.11 -8.90 -0.90
CA ARG A 58 5.07 -9.54 -1.71
C ARG A 58 4.65 -8.68 -2.90
N GLU A 59 4.47 -7.37 -2.68
CA GLU A 59 4.03 -6.44 -3.72
C GLU A 59 5.09 -6.24 -4.80
N CYS A 60 6.35 -6.04 -4.41
CA CYS A 60 7.47 -5.84 -5.32
C CYS A 60 7.82 -7.12 -6.11
N ALA A 61 7.62 -8.30 -5.50
CA ALA A 61 7.78 -9.57 -6.20
C ALA A 61 6.69 -9.80 -7.27
N ALA A 62 5.49 -9.26 -7.05
CA ALA A 62 4.36 -9.43 -7.97
C ALA A 62 4.32 -8.37 -9.09
N ASP A 63 4.81 -7.16 -8.84
CA ASP A 63 4.71 -6.03 -9.78
C ASP A 63 5.95 -5.11 -9.71
N ARG A 64 6.66 -4.97 -10.84
CA ARG A 64 7.83 -4.08 -10.94
C ARG A 64 7.46 -2.61 -10.68
N HIS A 65 6.22 -2.19 -10.95
CA HIS A 65 5.78 -0.83 -10.63
C HIS A 65 5.69 -0.59 -9.12
N ALA A 66 5.42 -1.63 -8.32
CA ALA A 66 5.46 -1.52 -6.87
C ALA A 66 6.90 -1.30 -6.37
N LEU A 67 7.88 -2.00 -6.96
CA LEU A 67 9.29 -1.79 -6.64
C LEU A 67 9.74 -0.37 -7.00
N ILE A 68 9.44 0.10 -8.22
CA ILE A 68 9.77 1.46 -8.65
C ILE A 68 9.12 2.52 -7.74
N SER A 69 7.90 2.26 -7.28
CA SER A 69 7.22 3.15 -6.32
C SER A 69 7.95 3.19 -4.97
N LEU A 70 8.46 2.06 -4.49
CA LEU A 70 9.21 1.97 -3.25
C LEU A 70 10.60 2.61 -3.37
N GLU A 71 11.28 2.43 -4.51
CA GLU A 71 12.55 3.12 -4.82
C GLU A 71 12.37 4.64 -4.79
N LYS A 72 11.37 5.16 -5.50
CA LYS A 72 11.04 6.59 -5.50
C LYS A 72 10.76 7.12 -4.09
N ARG A 73 9.99 6.36 -3.30
CA ARG A 73 9.72 6.70 -1.90
C ARG A 73 11.03 6.78 -1.09
N SER A 74 11.92 5.81 -1.26
CA SER A 74 13.21 5.75 -0.57
C SER A 74 14.08 6.98 -0.91
N TRP A 75 14.15 7.37 -2.19
CA TRP A 75 14.90 8.57 -2.60
C TRP A 75 14.33 9.86 -2.02
N ILE A 76 13.00 10.01 -2.01
CA ILE A 76 12.35 11.18 -1.40
C ILE A 76 12.69 11.27 0.08
N MET A 77 12.68 10.14 0.79
CA MET A 77 13.04 10.12 2.21
C MET A 77 14.50 10.50 2.44
N GLU A 78 15.42 10.02 1.59
CA GLU A 78 16.83 10.36 1.70
C GLU A 78 17.10 11.84 1.39
N ASP A 79 16.46 12.40 0.36
CA ASP A 79 16.60 13.81 -0.03
C ASP A 79 16.01 14.77 1.01
N GLU A 80 14.83 14.43 1.56
CA GLU A 80 14.15 15.24 2.57
C GLU A 80 14.62 14.94 4.02
N GLY A 81 15.52 13.96 4.20
CA GLY A 81 16.00 13.56 5.53
C GLY A 81 14.93 12.95 6.43
N LEU A 82 13.92 12.29 5.85
CA LEU A 82 12.78 11.73 6.55
C LEU A 82 13.07 10.34 7.12
N SER A 83 12.57 10.12 8.34
CA SER A 83 12.52 8.82 8.99
C SER A 83 11.25 8.03 8.63
N GLU A 84 11.30 6.72 8.82
CA GLU A 84 10.12 5.86 8.67
C GLU A 84 8.97 6.25 9.62
N ILE A 85 9.28 6.76 10.81
CA ILE A 85 8.27 7.23 11.75
C ILE A 85 7.57 8.49 11.21
N GLU A 86 8.29 9.41 10.57
CA GLU A 86 7.67 10.56 9.91
C GLU A 86 6.77 10.15 8.75
N MET A 87 7.13 9.09 8.02
CA MET A 87 6.28 8.49 6.99
C MET A 87 4.99 7.91 7.57
N VAL A 88 5.07 7.23 8.72
CA VAL A 88 3.87 6.78 9.47
C VAL A 88 2.98 7.97 9.80
N MET A 89 3.54 9.04 10.36
CA MET A 89 2.78 10.24 10.74
C MET A 89 2.16 10.94 9.52
N SER A 90 2.86 10.98 8.39
CA SER A 90 2.35 11.53 7.13
C SER A 90 1.17 10.70 6.60
N SER A 91 1.27 9.37 6.64
CA SER A 91 0.17 8.46 6.28
C SER A 91 -1.06 8.65 7.17
N VAL A 92 -0.87 8.83 8.49
CA VAL A 92 -1.97 9.13 9.42
C VAL A 92 -2.68 10.43 9.06
N LYS A 93 -1.93 11.52 8.78
CA LYS A 93 -2.51 12.81 8.35
C LYS A 93 -3.29 12.68 7.04
N ALA A 94 -2.75 11.96 6.06
CA ALA A 94 -3.43 11.71 4.80
C ALA A 94 -4.72 10.90 4.99
N LYS A 95 -4.69 9.86 5.83
CA LYS A 95 -5.89 9.11 6.22
C LYS A 95 -6.97 10.00 6.82
N GLU A 96 -6.59 10.93 7.71
CA GLU A 96 -7.54 11.86 8.33
C GLU A 96 -8.19 12.80 7.32
N LYS A 97 -7.41 13.34 6.37
CA LYS A 97 -7.96 14.12 5.25
C LYS A 97 -8.90 13.29 4.37
N GLY A 98 -8.54 12.04 4.09
CA GLY A 98 -9.41 11.09 3.39
C GLY A 98 -10.72 10.84 4.15
N ASN A 99 -10.66 10.71 5.48
CA ASN A 99 -11.84 10.53 6.32
C ASN A 99 -12.76 11.76 6.31
N GLU A 100 -12.20 12.96 6.27
CA GLU A 100 -12.98 14.21 6.15
C GLU A 100 -13.69 14.27 4.79
N ALA A 101 -12.97 14.09 3.68
CA ALA A 101 -13.57 14.06 2.35
C ALA A 101 -14.64 12.96 2.21
N PHE A 102 -14.38 11.78 2.79
CA PHE A 102 -15.35 10.68 2.79
C PHE A 102 -16.64 11.04 3.54
N ARG A 103 -16.54 11.71 4.70
CA ARG A 103 -17.71 12.21 5.44
C ARG A 103 -18.52 13.23 4.65
N GLN A 104 -17.85 14.03 3.82
CA GLN A 104 -18.47 14.99 2.91
C GLN A 104 -19.03 14.34 1.63
N LYS A 105 -18.91 13.01 1.48
CA LYS A 105 -19.27 12.24 0.28
C LYS A 105 -18.46 12.63 -0.97
N ASP A 106 -17.34 13.33 -0.79
CA ASP A 106 -16.36 13.54 -1.85
C ASP A 106 -15.46 12.30 -1.93
N PHE A 107 -15.98 11.27 -2.60
CA PHE A 107 -15.31 9.98 -2.70
C PHE A 107 -14.06 10.04 -3.60
N LEU A 108 -14.01 10.91 -4.61
CA LEU A 108 -12.82 11.03 -5.45
C LEU A 108 -11.65 11.60 -4.66
N THR A 109 -11.86 12.68 -3.93
CA THR A 109 -10.81 13.26 -3.07
C THR A 109 -10.42 12.32 -1.94
N ALA A 110 -11.40 11.64 -1.32
CA ALA A 110 -11.11 10.62 -0.30
C ALA A 110 -10.24 9.48 -0.87
N PHE A 111 -10.54 9.00 -2.07
CA PHE A 111 -9.79 7.96 -2.75
C PHE A 111 -8.33 8.36 -2.93
N LEU A 112 -8.08 9.57 -3.44
CA LEU A 112 -6.72 10.09 -3.65
C LEU A 112 -5.92 10.16 -2.35
N TYR A 113 -6.52 10.67 -1.27
CA TYR A 113 -5.86 10.73 0.03
C TYR A 113 -5.57 9.34 0.61
N TYR A 114 -6.47 8.37 0.45
CA TYR A 114 -6.21 7.01 0.92
C TYR A 114 -5.14 6.30 0.08
N VAL A 115 -5.13 6.48 -1.24
CA VAL A 115 -4.05 5.94 -2.11
C VAL A 115 -2.71 6.52 -1.67
N PHE A 116 -2.64 7.83 -1.49
CA PHE A 116 -1.43 8.50 -1.01
C PHE A 116 -0.98 7.94 0.35
N ALA A 117 -1.90 7.78 1.31
CA ALA A 117 -1.60 7.18 2.61
C ALA A 117 -1.06 5.75 2.49
N VAL A 118 -1.65 4.89 1.64
CA VAL A 118 -1.14 3.53 1.40
C VAL A 118 0.26 3.52 0.79
N GLN A 119 0.53 4.43 -0.16
CA GLN A 119 1.85 4.56 -0.80
C GLN A 119 2.92 5.11 0.16
N THR A 120 2.50 5.92 1.14
CA THR A 120 3.40 6.52 2.13
C THR A 120 3.77 5.49 3.21
N PHE A 121 2.76 4.90 3.83
CA PHE A 121 2.91 3.83 4.81
C PHE A 121 1.63 2.96 4.85
N PRO A 122 1.69 1.70 4.35
CA PRO A 122 0.52 0.84 4.24
C PRO A 122 0.05 0.35 5.61
N THR A 123 -1.24 0.53 5.91
CA THR A 123 -1.87 -0.06 7.10
C THR A 123 -3.22 -0.68 6.76
N PRO A 124 -3.69 -1.68 7.51
CA PRO A 124 -4.98 -2.31 7.26
C PRO A 124 -6.14 -1.30 7.29
N ASP A 125 -6.13 -0.33 8.20
CA ASP A 125 -7.20 0.65 8.31
C ASP A 125 -7.30 1.56 7.08
N VAL A 126 -6.17 2.06 6.57
CA VAL A 126 -6.14 2.89 5.36
C VAL A 126 -6.58 2.08 4.14
N MET A 127 -6.05 0.86 3.97
CA MET A 127 -6.45 -0.02 2.86
C MET A 127 -7.94 -0.38 2.91
N ASN A 128 -8.46 -0.61 4.11
CA ASN A 128 -9.87 -0.93 4.31
C ASN A 128 -10.76 0.30 3.99
N ASN A 129 -10.32 1.51 4.33
CA ASN A 129 -11.01 2.75 3.96
C ASN A 129 -10.94 3.02 2.45
N LEU A 130 -9.79 2.76 1.82
CA LEU A 130 -9.63 2.80 0.37
C LEU A 130 -10.62 1.83 -0.31
N ALA A 131 -10.74 0.60 0.18
CA ALA A 131 -11.70 -0.37 -0.33
C ALA A 131 -13.15 0.11 -0.17
N ALA A 132 -13.49 0.75 0.96
CA ALA A 132 -14.80 1.35 1.16
C ALA A 132 -15.11 2.44 0.13
N CYS A 133 -14.12 3.29 -0.15
CA CYS A 133 -14.22 4.37 -1.12
C CYS A 133 -14.33 3.83 -2.55
N ALA A 134 -13.53 2.82 -2.90
CA ALA A 134 -13.60 2.14 -4.18
C ALA A 134 -14.98 1.52 -4.44
N LEU A 135 -15.66 0.96 -3.42
CA LEU A 135 -17.03 0.49 -3.55
C LEU A 135 -18.02 1.62 -3.87
N GLN A 136 -17.89 2.79 -3.24
CA GLN A 136 -18.75 3.95 -3.55
C GLN A 136 -18.57 4.43 -4.99
N LEU A 137 -17.36 4.28 -5.52
CA LEU A 137 -17.00 4.64 -6.89
C LEU A 137 -17.21 3.49 -7.91
N SER A 138 -17.76 2.35 -7.48
CA SER A 138 -17.93 1.15 -8.32
C SER A 138 -16.63 0.57 -8.91
N HIS A 139 -15.48 0.86 -8.30
CA HIS A 139 -14.19 0.22 -8.61
C HIS A 139 -14.05 -1.09 -7.83
N PHE A 140 -14.82 -2.11 -8.22
CA PHE A 140 -14.95 -3.35 -7.45
C PHE A 140 -13.67 -4.18 -7.40
N ASP A 141 -12.87 -4.19 -8.47
CA ASP A 141 -11.56 -4.84 -8.53
C ASP A 141 -10.58 -4.23 -7.51
N VAL A 142 -10.54 -2.91 -7.43
CA VAL A 142 -9.73 -2.16 -6.45
C VAL A 142 -10.22 -2.43 -5.03
N ALA A 143 -11.55 -2.45 -4.82
CA ALA A 143 -12.14 -2.76 -3.53
C ALA A 143 -11.76 -4.17 -3.03
N GLU A 144 -11.87 -5.18 -3.89
CA GLU A 144 -11.47 -6.56 -3.55
C GLU A 144 -9.99 -6.64 -3.21
N LYS A 145 -9.15 -6.03 -4.06
CA LYS A 145 -7.69 -6.01 -3.91
C LYS A 145 -7.27 -5.46 -2.55
N TYR A 146 -7.71 -4.25 -2.20
CA TYR A 146 -7.27 -3.61 -0.96
C TYR A 146 -7.95 -4.18 0.29
N ALA A 147 -9.19 -4.66 0.20
CA ALA A 147 -9.80 -5.38 1.32
C ALA A 147 -9.06 -6.70 1.63
N THR A 148 -8.60 -7.42 0.59
CA THR A 148 -7.79 -8.63 0.76
C THR A 148 -6.44 -8.31 1.36
N ARG A 149 -5.73 -7.32 0.82
CA ARG A 149 -4.42 -6.89 1.35
C ARG A 149 -4.49 -6.49 2.82
N ALA A 150 -5.52 -5.73 3.21
CA ALA A 150 -5.72 -5.33 4.59
C ALA A 150 -5.87 -6.53 5.54
N LEU A 151 -6.61 -7.56 5.11
CA LEU A 151 -6.79 -8.81 5.88
C LEU A 151 -5.47 -9.58 5.99
N ASP A 152 -4.72 -9.71 4.90
CA ASP A 152 -3.47 -10.49 4.86
C ASP A 152 -2.36 -9.90 5.74
N MET A 153 -2.37 -8.58 5.98
CA MET A 153 -1.39 -7.95 6.87
C MET A 153 -1.50 -8.46 8.32
N GLY A 154 -2.69 -8.90 8.75
CA GLY A 154 -2.89 -9.42 10.11
C GLY A 154 -2.67 -8.39 11.22
N LEU A 155 -2.76 -7.09 10.90
CA LEU A 155 -2.51 -5.97 11.82
C LEU A 155 -3.79 -5.25 12.27
N PHE A 156 -4.98 -5.80 12.03
CA PHE A 156 -6.22 -5.18 12.51
C PHE A 156 -6.29 -5.21 14.04
N ALA A 157 -6.36 -4.03 14.66
CA ALA A 157 -6.45 -3.91 16.11
C ALA A 157 -7.81 -4.34 16.68
N ASN A 158 -8.89 -4.32 15.88
CA ASN A 158 -10.23 -4.63 16.36
C ASN A 158 -10.98 -5.61 15.42
N PRO A 159 -11.79 -6.56 15.97
CA PRO A 159 -12.57 -7.51 15.17
C PRO A 159 -13.59 -6.84 14.24
N ALA A 160 -14.13 -5.68 14.61
CA ALA A 160 -15.10 -4.97 13.78
C ALA A 160 -14.50 -4.51 12.44
N SER A 161 -13.23 -4.09 12.42
CA SER A 161 -12.48 -3.72 11.22
C SER A 161 -12.27 -4.93 10.31
N ILE A 162 -12.01 -6.11 10.88
CA ILE A 162 -11.92 -7.38 10.16
C ILE A 162 -13.26 -7.70 9.49
N CYS A 163 -14.37 -7.60 10.22
CA CYS A 163 -15.72 -7.80 9.67
C CYS A 163 -16.01 -6.83 8.51
N LYS A 164 -15.66 -5.53 8.68
CA LYS A 164 -15.81 -4.53 7.62
C LYS A 164 -15.00 -4.90 6.38
N ALA A 165 -13.75 -5.34 6.53
CA ALA A 165 -12.90 -5.74 5.41
C ALA A 165 -13.45 -6.99 4.70
N LEU A 166 -13.88 -8.01 5.45
CA LEU A 166 -14.51 -9.21 4.90
C LEU A 166 -15.79 -8.87 4.13
N PHE A 167 -16.64 -8.01 4.70
CA PHE A 167 -17.87 -7.55 4.06
C PHE A 167 -17.57 -6.80 2.76
N ARG A 168 -16.63 -5.85 2.79
CA ARG A 168 -16.23 -5.07 1.61
C ARG A 168 -15.69 -5.97 0.49
N ARG A 169 -14.86 -6.95 0.84
CA ARG A 169 -14.35 -7.96 -0.11
C ARG A 169 -15.47 -8.80 -0.72
N ALA A 170 -16.40 -9.28 0.11
CA ALA A 170 -17.53 -10.09 -0.37
C ALA A 170 -18.45 -9.28 -1.29
N ASN A 171 -18.73 -8.01 -0.93
CA ASN A 171 -19.52 -7.09 -1.72
C ASN A 171 -18.88 -6.82 -3.10
N ALA A 172 -17.57 -6.52 -3.11
CA ALA A 172 -16.80 -6.38 -4.34
C ALA A 172 -16.88 -7.64 -5.24
N ARG A 173 -16.66 -8.82 -4.66
CA ARG A 173 -16.76 -10.11 -5.37
C ARG A 173 -18.15 -10.38 -5.94
N PHE A 174 -19.19 -9.99 -5.22
CA PHE A 174 -20.57 -10.11 -5.69
C PHE A 174 -20.78 -9.29 -6.98
N HIS A 175 -20.33 -8.02 -6.98
CA HIS A 175 -20.41 -7.18 -8.18
C HIS A 175 -19.52 -7.65 -9.34
N LEU A 176 -18.44 -8.36 -9.05
CA LEU A 176 -17.57 -9.00 -10.04
C LEU A 176 -18.10 -10.39 -10.53
N ALA A 177 -19.31 -10.78 -10.13
CA ALA A 177 -19.91 -12.10 -10.42
C ALA A 177 -19.07 -13.31 -9.90
N ARG A 178 -18.21 -13.10 -8.90
CA ARG A 178 -17.39 -14.13 -8.24
C ARG A 178 -18.15 -14.76 -7.06
N PHE A 179 -19.35 -15.28 -7.32
CA PHE A 179 -20.30 -15.69 -6.28
C PHE A 179 -19.76 -16.78 -5.32
N GLY A 180 -19.04 -17.78 -5.85
CA GLY A 180 -18.46 -18.85 -5.03
C GLY A 180 -17.39 -18.35 -4.04
N GLU A 181 -16.63 -17.31 -4.41
CA GLU A 181 -15.63 -16.71 -3.53
C GLU A 181 -16.23 -15.68 -2.56
N ALA A 182 -17.34 -15.04 -2.93
CA ALA A 182 -18.08 -14.14 -2.05
C ALA A 182 -18.63 -14.90 -0.83
N LEU A 183 -19.15 -16.12 -1.05
CA LEU A 183 -19.76 -16.95 0.00
C LEU A 183 -18.76 -17.56 0.98
N LYS A 184 -17.47 -17.69 0.65
CA LYS A 184 -16.47 -18.24 1.59
C LYS A 184 -16.20 -17.29 2.78
N GLY A 185 -16.38 -15.98 2.59
CA GLY A 185 -16.13 -14.97 3.62
C GLY A 185 -17.32 -14.68 4.53
N THR A 186 -18.55 -14.99 4.10
CA THR A 186 -19.79 -14.63 4.80
C THR A 186 -20.05 -15.39 6.11
N PRO A 187 -19.67 -16.67 6.29
CA PRO A 187 -19.87 -17.38 7.57
C PRO A 187 -19.11 -16.72 8.73
N TRP A 188 -17.89 -16.25 8.46
CA TRP A 188 -17.05 -15.55 9.43
C TRP A 188 -17.67 -14.22 9.88
N ILE A 189 -18.31 -13.49 8.95
CA ILE A 189 -19.02 -12.24 9.25
C ILE A 189 -20.20 -12.53 10.18
N SER A 190 -20.98 -13.58 9.91
CA SER A 190 -22.13 -13.96 10.75
C SER A 190 -21.69 -14.38 12.16
N MET A 191 -20.60 -15.14 12.27
CA MET A 191 -20.10 -15.63 13.56
C MET A 191 -19.56 -14.47 14.43
N LEU A 192 -18.78 -13.57 13.84
CA LEU A 192 -18.23 -12.42 14.57
C LEU A 192 -19.31 -11.39 14.92
N ALA A 193 -20.33 -11.20 14.07
CA ALA A 193 -21.46 -10.33 14.40
C ALA A 193 -22.17 -10.78 15.69
N GLN A 194 -22.39 -12.08 15.87
CA GLN A 194 -23.00 -12.63 17.08
C GLN A 194 -22.16 -12.43 18.34
N VAL A 195 -20.82 -12.43 18.20
CA VAL A 195 -19.88 -12.20 19.31
C VAL A 195 -19.81 -10.72 19.71
N VAL A 196 -19.89 -9.80 18.74
CA VAL A 196 -19.84 -8.35 18.99
C VAL A 196 -21.16 -7.80 19.55
N THR A 197 -22.29 -8.49 19.34
CA THR A 197 -23.61 -8.11 19.88
C THR A 197 -23.91 -8.65 21.29
N ARG A 198 -22.95 -9.31 21.94
CA ARG A 198 -23.06 -9.80 23.33
C ARG A 198 -22.14 -8.99 24.23
#